data_AF-A0A445J084-F1
#
_entry.id   AF-A0A445J084-F1
#
_cell.length_a   1.000
_cell.length_b   1.000
_cell.length_c   1.000
_cell.angle_alpha   90.00
_cell.angle_beta   90.00
_cell.angle_gamma   90.00
#
_symmetry.space_group_name_H-M   'P 1'
#
loop_
_entity.id
_entity.type
_entity.pdbx_description
1 polymer ?
#
loop_
_entity_poly.entity_id
_entity_poly.type
_entity_poly.pdbx_seq_one_letter_code
_entity_poly.pdbx_strand_id
1 'polypeptide(L)'
;MLLGHDDGYVRDQNMKVTIVYNHFGPNCNQRMPRIRHGYAHVANNLYQGWVQYAIGGSMEPSLKSEANLFIAPITRSKEVTWRKGSHKNGDRWEFHLVRDAFENGASFAVTKGRRVPKPNYSKEQRFKVVDSKYVRSLTRSSDVLPCNKTSKY
;
A
#
# COMPACT_ATOMS: atom_id res chain seq x y z
N MET A 1 -9.16 -0.98 -4.21
CA MET A 1 -8.85 0.47 -4.17
C MET A 1 -8.05 0.88 -5.41
N LEU A 2 -8.59 1.79 -6.22
CA LEU A 2 -7.93 2.29 -7.43
C LEU A 2 -7.64 3.78 -7.25
N LEU A 3 -6.38 4.19 -7.40
CA LEU A 3 -5.93 5.57 -7.30
C LEU A 3 -5.50 6.02 -8.70
N GLY A 4 -6.30 6.87 -9.33
CA GLY A 4 -6.19 7.26 -10.73
C GLY A 4 -6.98 6.35 -11.67
N HIS A 5 -7.90 6.95 -12.43
CA HIS A 5 -8.90 6.21 -13.21
C HIS A 5 -8.37 5.76 -14.58
N ASP A 6 -7.72 6.66 -15.29
CA ASP A 6 -7.36 6.52 -16.71
C ASP A 6 -5.84 6.53 -16.92
N ASP A 7 -5.37 5.77 -17.91
CA ASP A 7 -3.94 5.66 -18.21
C ASP A 7 -3.41 6.97 -18.87
N GLY A 8 -4.24 7.74 -19.57
CA GLY A 8 -3.91 9.01 -20.24
C GLY A 8 -4.18 10.28 -19.41
N TYR A 9 -4.81 10.18 -18.24
CA TYR A 9 -5.13 11.34 -17.41
C TYR A 9 -3.94 11.82 -16.55
N VAL A 10 -2.99 12.47 -17.22
CA VAL A 10 -1.73 12.99 -16.65
C VAL A 10 -1.90 13.98 -15.48
N ARG A 11 -3.08 14.55 -15.27
CA ARG A 11 -3.33 15.45 -14.12
C ARG A 11 -3.21 14.74 -12.77
N ASP A 12 -3.33 13.41 -12.74
CA ASP A 12 -3.15 12.60 -11.52
C ASP A 12 -1.68 12.48 -11.08
N GLN A 13 -0.70 12.98 -11.85
CA GLN A 13 0.71 12.98 -11.45
C GLN A 13 0.96 13.69 -10.10
N ASN A 14 0.14 14.69 -9.78
CA ASN A 14 0.24 15.42 -8.51
C ASN A 14 -0.61 14.82 -7.38
N MET A 15 -1.32 13.72 -7.64
CA MET A 15 -2.09 13.01 -6.62
C MET A 15 -1.14 12.47 -5.55
N LYS A 16 -1.48 12.72 -4.28
CA LYS A 16 -0.74 12.19 -3.11
C LYS A 16 -1.72 11.56 -2.16
N VAL A 17 -1.54 10.27 -1.89
CA VAL A 17 -2.42 9.52 -1.00
C VAL A 17 -1.61 8.90 0.13
N THR A 18 -2.15 8.96 1.36
CA THR A 18 -1.62 8.23 2.51
C THR A 18 -2.61 7.17 2.90
N ILE A 19 -2.15 5.93 3.00
CA ILE A 19 -2.96 4.78 3.42
C ILE A 19 -2.28 4.25 4.69
N VAL A 20 -2.95 4.37 5.83
CA VAL A 20 -2.38 4.04 7.14
C VAL A 20 -3.40 3.36 8.04
N TYR A 21 -2.95 2.38 8.83
CA TYR A 21 -3.74 1.63 9.81
C TYR A 21 -4.95 0.86 9.25
N ASN A 22 -4.88 0.43 7.98
CA ASN A 22 -5.92 -0.39 7.36
C ASN A 22 -5.62 -1.88 7.53
N HIS A 23 -6.68 -2.68 7.69
CA HIS A 23 -6.63 -4.14 7.57
C HIS A 23 -7.24 -4.56 6.24
N PHE A 24 -6.39 -4.99 5.30
CA PHE A 24 -6.79 -5.55 4.03
C PHE A 24 -6.77 -7.09 4.10
N GLY A 25 -7.92 -7.71 4.27
CA GLY A 25 -8.03 -9.17 4.28
C GLY A 25 -9.27 -9.68 5.03
N PRO A 26 -9.43 -11.01 5.13
CA PRO A 26 -8.56 -12.05 4.55
C PRO A 26 -8.83 -12.37 3.08
N ASN A 27 -9.87 -11.79 2.47
CA ASN A 27 -10.37 -12.19 1.15
C ASN A 27 -10.31 -11.07 0.09
N CYS A 28 -9.34 -10.15 0.21
CA CYS A 28 -9.18 -9.11 -0.79
C CYS A 28 -8.52 -9.67 -2.05
N ASN A 29 -9.17 -9.53 -3.21
CA ASN A 29 -8.63 -10.09 -4.45
C ASN A 29 -7.33 -9.38 -4.89
N GLN A 30 -7.38 -8.06 -5.04
CA GLN A 30 -6.28 -7.24 -5.54
C GLN A 30 -6.48 -5.73 -5.29
N ARG A 31 -5.48 -4.92 -5.67
CA ARG A 31 -5.54 -3.45 -5.74
C ARG A 31 -5.66 -2.78 -4.37
N MET A 32 -4.67 -2.99 -3.52
CA MET A 32 -4.57 -2.41 -2.18
C MET A 32 -3.25 -1.62 -2.01
N PRO A 33 -3.07 -0.47 -2.67
CA PRO A 33 -3.83 0.07 -3.80
C PRO A 33 -3.34 -0.45 -5.16
N ARG A 34 -4.06 -0.09 -6.23
CA ARG A 34 -3.48 0.04 -7.58
C ARG A 34 -3.38 1.51 -7.96
N ILE A 35 -2.18 1.99 -8.30
CA ILE A 35 -1.86 3.41 -8.49
C ILE A 35 -1.56 3.73 -9.96
N ARG A 36 -1.97 4.91 -10.41
CA ARG A 36 -1.57 5.49 -11.69
C ARG A 36 -1.02 6.90 -11.51
N HIS A 37 0.07 7.21 -12.19
CA HIS A 37 0.75 8.53 -12.24
C HIS A 37 1.26 9.06 -10.89
N GLY A 38 0.39 9.21 -9.91
CA GLY A 38 0.68 9.87 -8.65
C GLY A 38 1.48 9.05 -7.64
N TYR A 39 1.47 9.54 -6.41
CA TYR A 39 2.23 9.03 -5.29
C TYR A 39 1.32 8.43 -4.21
N ALA A 40 1.73 7.29 -3.65
CA ALA A 40 1.14 6.74 -2.44
C ALA A 40 2.19 6.46 -1.35
N HIS A 41 1.86 6.82 -0.11
CA HIS A 41 2.55 6.34 1.09
C HIS A 41 1.65 5.31 1.77
N VAL A 42 2.07 4.04 1.76
CA VAL A 42 1.39 2.97 2.49
C VAL A 42 2.21 2.70 3.77
N ALA A 43 1.63 2.96 4.93
CA ALA A 43 2.33 2.84 6.21
C ALA A 43 1.52 2.07 7.25
N ASN A 44 2.16 1.16 8.01
CA ASN A 44 1.51 0.40 9.09
C ASN A 44 0.15 -0.23 8.74
N ASN A 45 -0.01 -0.76 7.52
CA ASN A 45 -1.19 -1.52 7.12
C ASN A 45 -0.93 -3.02 7.24
N LEU A 46 -1.98 -3.77 7.52
CA LEU A 46 -2.00 -5.23 7.50
C LEU A 46 -2.56 -5.70 6.16
N TYR A 47 -1.78 -6.51 5.44
CA TYR A 47 -2.21 -7.19 4.22
C TYR A 47 -2.24 -8.69 4.48
N GLN A 48 -3.41 -9.30 4.37
CA GLN A 48 -3.62 -10.70 4.68
C GLN A 48 -4.40 -11.38 3.56
N GLY A 49 -3.76 -12.35 2.89
CA GLY A 49 -4.45 -13.30 2.02
C GLY A 49 -4.93 -12.73 0.68
N TRP A 50 -4.09 -11.99 -0.06
CA TRP A 50 -4.47 -11.53 -1.40
C TRP A 50 -4.62 -12.70 -2.40
N VAL A 51 -5.48 -12.55 -3.40
CA VAL A 51 -5.71 -13.60 -4.42
C VAL A 51 -4.75 -13.48 -5.59
N GLN A 52 -4.58 -12.27 -6.13
CA GLN A 52 -3.67 -12.01 -7.27
C GLN A 52 -2.41 -11.26 -6.82
N TYR A 53 -2.55 -10.07 -6.23
CA TYR A 53 -1.46 -9.25 -5.69
C TYR A 53 -2.01 -8.28 -4.65
N ALA A 54 -1.16 -7.75 -3.76
CA ALA A 54 -1.57 -6.73 -2.82
C ALA A 54 -1.49 -5.33 -3.46
N ILE A 55 -0.30 -4.89 -3.84
CA ILE A 55 -0.02 -3.54 -4.34
C ILE A 55 0.30 -3.61 -5.84
N GLY A 56 -0.27 -2.71 -6.63
CA GLY A 56 0.01 -2.67 -8.06
C GLY A 56 0.04 -1.26 -8.62
N GLY A 57 0.33 -1.16 -9.91
CA GLY A 57 0.43 0.13 -10.58
C GLY A 57 0.40 0.07 -12.10
N SER A 58 0.40 1.25 -12.72
CA SER A 58 0.66 1.47 -14.16
C SER A 58 0.92 2.95 -14.39
N MET A 59 1.54 3.34 -15.51
CA MET A 59 1.85 4.75 -15.81
C MET A 59 2.75 5.39 -14.75
N GLU A 60 3.90 4.75 -14.49
CA GLU A 60 4.99 5.28 -13.65
C GLU A 60 4.58 5.82 -12.26
N PRO A 61 3.86 5.04 -11.44
CA PRO A 61 3.51 5.50 -10.10
C PRO A 61 4.72 5.49 -9.16
N SER A 62 4.67 6.33 -8.14
CA SER A 62 5.63 6.33 -7.04
C SER A 62 5.00 5.77 -5.76
N LEU A 63 5.71 4.86 -5.08
CA LEU A 63 5.23 4.23 -3.85
C LEU A 63 6.31 4.23 -2.78
N LYS A 64 5.94 4.72 -1.60
CA LYS A 64 6.67 4.43 -0.37
C LYS A 64 5.87 3.44 0.47
N SER A 65 6.44 2.27 0.71
CA SER A 65 5.94 1.27 1.64
C SER A 65 6.77 1.33 2.92
N GLU A 66 6.13 1.62 4.05
CA GLU A 66 6.81 1.77 5.33
C GLU A 66 6.13 0.98 6.47
N ALA A 67 6.87 0.02 7.03
CA ALA A 67 6.48 -0.76 8.21
C ALA A 67 5.08 -1.39 8.11
N ASN A 68 4.71 -1.89 6.93
CA ASN A 68 3.53 -2.71 6.72
C ASN A 68 3.82 -4.17 7.08
N LEU A 69 2.76 -4.95 7.29
CA LEU A 69 2.84 -6.40 7.46
C LEU A 69 2.14 -7.10 6.31
N PHE A 70 2.89 -7.89 5.54
CA PHE A 70 2.38 -8.67 4.42
C PHE A 70 2.38 -10.16 4.76
N ILE A 71 1.19 -10.73 4.89
CA ILE A 71 0.99 -12.15 5.16
C ILE A 71 0.44 -12.80 3.89
N ALA A 72 1.31 -13.54 3.21
CA ALA A 72 0.93 -14.19 1.97
C ALA A 72 -0.18 -15.24 2.20
N PRO A 73 -1.04 -15.48 1.20
CA PRO A 73 -1.95 -16.64 1.19
C PRO A 73 -1.18 -17.97 1.20
N ILE A 74 -1.78 -19.07 1.66
CA ILE A 74 -1.11 -20.38 1.74
C ILE A 74 -0.80 -20.94 0.33
N THR A 75 -1.79 -20.94 -0.56
CA THR A 75 -1.75 -21.67 -1.85
C THR A 75 -1.64 -20.77 -3.08
N ARG A 76 -1.60 -19.45 -2.92
CA ARG A 76 -1.63 -18.47 -4.02
C ARG A 76 -0.30 -17.73 -4.13
N SER A 77 -0.27 -16.71 -5.00
CA SER A 77 0.92 -15.88 -5.23
C SER A 77 1.46 -15.29 -3.92
N LYS A 78 2.76 -15.42 -3.74
CA LYS A 78 3.50 -14.85 -2.61
C LYS A 78 4.02 -13.44 -2.91
N GLU A 79 4.00 -13.04 -4.18
CA GLU A 79 4.45 -11.73 -4.58
C GLU A 79 3.40 -10.66 -4.20
N VAL A 80 3.85 -9.65 -3.47
CA VAL A 80 3.04 -8.51 -3.03
C VAL A 80 2.70 -7.59 -4.20
N THR A 81 3.62 -7.48 -5.17
CA THR A 81 3.56 -6.51 -6.26
C THR A 81 3.01 -7.07 -7.56
N TRP A 82 2.28 -6.23 -8.31
CA TRP A 82 1.96 -6.50 -9.71
C TRP A 82 2.23 -5.31 -10.60
N ARG A 83 2.73 -5.59 -11.81
CA ARG A 83 3.12 -4.59 -12.80
C ARG A 83 2.39 -4.79 -14.14
N LYS A 84 1.67 -3.76 -14.60
CA LYS A 84 1.20 -3.71 -15.99
C LYS A 84 2.38 -3.27 -16.85
N GLY A 85 3.01 -4.20 -17.56
CA GLY A 85 4.07 -3.87 -18.51
C GLY A 85 3.50 -3.23 -19.77
N SER A 86 3.96 -2.05 -20.14
CA SER A 86 3.89 -1.61 -21.53
C SER A 86 5.14 -2.11 -22.26
N HIS A 87 4.98 -2.62 -23.49
CA HIS A 87 6.04 -3.23 -24.31
C HIS A 87 7.20 -2.28 -24.71
N LYS A 88 7.32 -1.11 -24.09
CA LYS A 88 8.40 -0.16 -24.37
C LYS A 88 9.26 -0.01 -23.13
N ASN A 89 10.55 -0.26 -23.35
CA ASN A 89 11.64 -0.06 -22.40
C ASN A 89 11.43 1.20 -21.54
N GLY A 90 11.22 1.00 -20.24
CA GLY A 90 11.49 2.06 -19.26
C GLY A 90 10.33 2.58 -18.43
N ASP A 91 9.27 1.80 -18.15
CA ASP A 91 8.32 2.16 -17.09
C ASP A 91 9.09 2.31 -15.76
N ARG A 92 9.44 3.55 -15.37
CA ARG A 92 10.21 3.83 -14.15
C ARG A 92 9.30 3.75 -12.94
N TRP A 93 9.23 2.56 -12.35
CA TRP A 93 8.49 2.34 -11.11
C TRP A 93 9.40 2.56 -9.90
N GLU A 94 9.09 3.60 -9.13
CA GLU A 94 9.87 3.97 -7.95
C GLU A 94 9.20 3.42 -6.69
N PHE A 95 9.56 2.19 -6.33
CA PHE A 95 9.11 1.54 -5.11
C PHE A 95 10.21 1.60 -4.06
N HIS A 96 9.89 2.17 -2.90
CA HIS A 96 10.80 2.25 -1.76
C HIS A 96 10.18 1.57 -0.55
N LEU A 97 10.89 0.56 -0.05
CA LEU A 97 10.49 -0.25 1.08
C LEU A 97 11.32 0.11 2.29
N VAL A 98 10.66 0.31 3.42
CA VAL A 98 11.29 0.71 4.68
C VAL A 98 10.67 -0.10 5.80
N ARG A 99 11.43 -1.03 6.39
CA ARG A 99 11.02 -1.80 7.59
C ARG A 99 9.73 -2.62 7.44
N ASP A 100 9.32 -2.94 6.21
CA ASP A 100 8.20 -3.84 5.96
C ASP A 100 8.51 -5.25 6.46
N ALA A 101 7.51 -5.92 7.02
CA ALA A 101 7.58 -7.31 7.46
C ALA A 101 6.83 -8.22 6.49
N PHE A 102 7.41 -9.39 6.24
CA PHE A 102 6.89 -10.38 5.31
C PHE A 102 6.75 -11.72 6.03
N GLU A 103 5.57 -12.30 5.97
CA GLU A 103 5.24 -13.60 6.56
C GLU A 103 4.70 -14.57 5.51
N ASN A 104 4.77 -15.86 5.82
CA ASN A 104 4.28 -16.95 4.96
C ASN A 104 4.89 -16.95 3.54
N GLY A 105 6.15 -16.52 3.43
CA GLY A 105 6.89 -16.45 2.18
C GLY A 105 6.55 -15.24 1.31
N ALA A 106 5.83 -14.24 1.84
CA ALA A 106 5.57 -12.99 1.11
C ALA A 106 6.88 -12.36 0.61
N SER A 107 6.86 -11.84 -0.62
CA SER A 107 8.03 -11.20 -1.22
C SER A 107 7.63 -9.95 -1.99
N PHE A 108 8.58 -9.03 -2.13
CA PHE A 108 8.37 -7.78 -2.83
C PHE A 108 9.46 -7.59 -3.88
N ALA A 109 9.09 -7.50 -5.15
CA ALA A 109 10.04 -7.29 -6.24
C ALA A 109 10.51 -5.82 -6.23
N VAL A 110 11.68 -5.57 -5.63
CA VAL A 110 12.28 -4.24 -5.53
C VAL A 110 12.84 -3.82 -6.90
N THR A 111 12.40 -2.66 -7.40
CA THR A 111 13.12 -1.95 -8.46
C THR A 111 14.15 -1.02 -7.83
N LYS A 112 15.39 -0.98 -8.34
CA LYS A 112 16.41 0.01 -7.96
C LYS A 112 15.96 1.43 -8.39
N GLY A 113 15.05 2.03 -7.64
CA GLY A 113 14.60 3.41 -7.83
C GLY A 113 15.57 4.42 -7.21
N ARG A 114 15.99 5.42 -8.00
CA ARG A 114 16.83 6.55 -7.56
C ARG A 114 15.96 7.55 -6.78
N ARG A 115 15.90 7.40 -5.44
CA ARG A 115 15.23 8.32 -4.48
C ARG A 115 13.72 8.52 -4.71
N VAL A 116 12.90 7.92 -3.86
CA VAL A 116 11.45 8.17 -3.86
C VAL A 116 11.14 9.61 -3.44
N PRO A 117 10.22 10.30 -4.14
CA PRO A 117 9.68 11.59 -3.73
C PRO A 117 9.17 11.49 -2.30
N LYS A 118 9.72 12.32 -1.41
CA LYS A 118 9.14 12.43 -0.06
C LYS A 118 7.73 13.03 -0.23
N PRO A 119 6.72 12.53 0.50
CA PRO A 119 5.37 13.09 0.47
C PRO A 119 5.34 14.58 0.83
N ASN A 120 6.42 15.09 1.45
CA ASN A 120 6.57 16.45 1.94
C ASN A 120 5.43 16.84 2.87
N TYR A 121 5.13 15.95 3.83
CA TYR A 121 4.15 16.22 4.87
C TYR A 121 4.45 17.53 5.58
N SER A 122 3.44 18.40 5.64
CA SER A 122 3.43 19.56 6.52
C SER A 122 3.53 19.10 7.98
N LYS A 123 3.73 20.02 8.92
CA LYS A 123 3.80 19.65 10.34
C LYS A 123 2.52 18.96 10.83
N GLU A 124 1.38 19.40 10.30
CA GLU A 124 0.03 18.92 10.63
C GLU A 124 -0.27 17.55 10.00
N GLN A 125 0.37 17.23 8.87
CA GLN A 125 0.18 15.96 8.17
C GLN A 125 1.14 14.85 8.65
N ARG A 126 2.14 15.19 9.46
CA ARG A 126 3.12 14.22 9.96
C ARG A 126 2.47 13.29 10.97
N PHE A 127 2.82 12.02 10.87
CA PHE A 127 2.42 10.98 11.81
C PHE A 127 3.61 10.08 12.10
N LYS A 128 3.56 9.41 13.26
CA LYS A 128 4.60 8.47 13.66
C LYS A 128 4.35 7.11 13.03
N VAL A 129 5.30 6.64 12.24
CA VAL A 129 5.28 5.27 11.71
C VAL A 129 5.94 4.33 12.72
N VAL A 130 5.15 3.43 13.27
CA VAL A 130 5.54 2.45 14.29
C VAL A 130 6.20 1.25 13.60
N ASP A 131 6.95 0.44 14.36
CA ASP A 131 7.56 -0.78 13.84
C ASP A 131 6.52 -1.81 13.35
N SER A 132 6.86 -2.56 12.30
CA SER A 132 5.96 -3.51 11.65
C SER A 132 5.47 -4.63 12.59
N LYS A 133 6.22 -4.93 13.67
CA LYS A 133 5.79 -5.90 14.70
C LYS A 133 4.50 -5.52 15.44
N TYR A 134 4.15 -4.23 15.47
CA TYR A 134 2.94 -3.74 16.13
C TYR A 134 1.73 -3.60 15.21
N VAL A 135 1.88 -3.86 13.90
CA VAL A 135 0.82 -3.64 12.90
C VAL A 135 -0.47 -4.37 13.28
N ARG A 136 -0.40 -5.62 13.75
CA ARG A 136 -1.58 -6.39 14.19
C ARG A 136 -2.35 -5.70 15.32
N SER A 137 -1.65 -5.03 16.23
CA SER A 137 -2.27 -4.28 17.33
C SER A 137 -2.87 -2.97 16.82
N LEU A 138 -2.13 -2.26 15.96
CA LEU A 138 -2.55 -0.98 15.37
C LEU A 138 -3.78 -1.11 14.48
N THR A 139 -3.93 -2.24 13.78
CA THR A 139 -5.06 -2.49 12.87
C THR A 139 -6.18 -3.33 13.49
N ARG A 140 -6.17 -3.54 14.81
CA ARG A 140 -7.18 -4.37 15.49
C ARG A 140 -8.57 -3.74 15.47
N SER A 141 -8.64 -2.42 15.40
CA SER A 141 -9.87 -1.62 15.35
C SER A 141 -10.02 -0.88 14.02
N SER A 142 -9.56 -1.46 12.92
CA SER A 142 -9.67 -0.86 11.58
C SER A 142 -11.10 -0.86 11.01
N ASP A 143 -12.07 -1.39 11.77
CA ASP A 143 -13.48 -1.51 11.38
C ASP A 143 -14.34 -0.46 12.11
N VAL A 144 -15.65 -0.51 11.87
CA VAL A 144 -16.64 0.36 12.51
C VAL A 144 -16.50 0.34 14.03
N LEU A 145 -16.59 1.53 14.63
CA LEU A 145 -16.62 1.65 16.08
C LEU A 145 -17.88 0.95 16.61
N PRO A 146 -17.76 0.01 17.57
CA PRO A 146 -18.92 -0.67 18.12
C PRO A 146 -19.79 0.34 18.86
N CYS A 147 -21.09 0.35 18.55
CA CYS A 147 -22.06 1.18 19.25
C CYS A 147 -22.35 0.58 20.63
N ASN A 148 -21.84 1.20 21.69
CA ASN A 148 -22.22 0.85 23.05
C ASN A 148 -23.58 1.46 23.40
N LYS A 149 -24.54 0.62 23.81
CA LYS A 149 -25.91 1.02 24.23
C LYS A 149 -25.94 2.01 25.42
N THR A 150 -24.80 2.26 26.06
CA THR A 150 -24.63 3.24 27.15
C THR A 150 -24.27 4.65 26.68
N SER A 151 -24.14 4.90 25.38
CA SER A 151 -24.03 6.26 24.85
C SER A 151 -25.36 6.98 24.99
N LYS A 152 -25.66 7.44 26.21
CA LYS A 152 -26.70 8.43 26.49
C LYS A 152 -26.21 9.77 25.95
N TYR A 153 -26.59 10.08 24.72
CA TYR A 153 -26.95 11.45 24.41
C TYR A 153 -28.41 11.65 24.83
#